data_AF-A0A7K9YXH7-F1
#
_entry.id   AF-A0A7K9YXH7-F1
#
_cell.length_a   1.000
_cell.length_b   1.000
_cell.length_c   1.000
_cell.angle_alpha   90.00
_cell.angle_beta   90.00
_cell.angle_gamma   90.00
#
_symmetry.space_group_name_H-M   'P 1'
#
loop_
_entity.id
_entity.type
_entity.pdbx_description
1 polymer ?
#
loop_
_entity_poly.entity_id
_entity_poly.type
_entity_poly.pdbx_seq_one_letter_code
_entity_poly.pdbx_strand_id
1 'polypeptide(L)'
;MVEELNSGKVMYAFCRVKDPNSGLPKYVLVNWTGEGVNDVRKGACANHVSTVASFLKGAHVTINARAEEDVEPELIMQKVAKASGANYNFHKESNRFQDTGPQGPVGSVYQKTNAMSEIKRVNKDHFWAKAEKDEENRRLEEKRRAEEERQQLERERRERELQEAAGREQRFQARSSQIEAQKRLQQEAERREQQQWKEQQTEEHEPGQRRGVRRSESVEKAQEAASLIAQRPGNPRDIFVQRERAAPGDTAASAQPGKLRSPFLQREQDSVPTPSSAVPVPS
;
A
#
# COMPACT_ATOMS: atom_id res chain seq x y z
N MET A 1 43.07 20.31 -16.32
CA MET A 1 41.74 19.68 -16.47
C MET A 1 40.85 20.05 -15.30
N VAL A 2 41.20 19.72 -14.05
CA VAL A 2 40.38 20.05 -12.87
C VAL A 2 40.19 21.58 -12.71
N GLU A 3 41.27 22.35 -12.90
CA GLU A 3 41.27 23.82 -12.75
C GLU A 3 40.35 24.58 -13.72
N GLU A 4 39.90 23.95 -14.81
CA GLU A 4 39.02 24.59 -15.80
C GLU A 4 37.53 24.25 -15.57
N LEU A 5 37.23 23.37 -14.62
CA LEU A 5 35.87 22.93 -14.34
C LEU A 5 35.16 23.89 -13.38
N ASN A 6 34.20 24.63 -13.91
CA ASN A 6 33.33 25.52 -13.16
C ASN A 6 32.17 24.78 -12.45
N SER A 7 32.04 24.96 -11.14
CA SER A 7 30.98 24.37 -10.32
C SER A 7 29.56 24.89 -10.63
N GLY A 8 29.41 26.03 -11.31
CA GLY A 8 28.12 26.61 -11.71
C GLY A 8 27.62 26.18 -13.09
N LYS A 9 28.35 25.30 -13.81
CA LYS A 9 28.04 24.93 -15.20
C LYS A 9 28.04 23.42 -15.41
N VAL A 10 27.25 22.98 -16.38
CA VAL A 10 27.37 21.64 -16.97
C VAL A 10 28.42 21.71 -18.07
N MET A 11 29.41 20.84 -18.02
CA MET A 11 30.51 20.80 -18.99
C MET A 11 30.86 19.35 -19.34
N TYR A 12 31.62 19.21 -20.42
CA TYR A 12 32.15 17.93 -20.85
C TYR A 12 33.65 18.08 -21.05
N ALA A 13 34.41 17.14 -20.52
CA ALA A 13 35.84 17.07 -20.74
C ALA A 13 36.18 15.76 -21.44
N PHE A 14 37.10 15.83 -22.40
CA PHE A 14 37.59 14.67 -23.14
C PHE A 14 39.10 14.66 -23.05
N CYS A 15 39.65 13.70 -22.33
CA CYS A 15 41.08 13.64 -22.06
C CYS A 15 41.69 12.32 -22.52
N ARG A 16 42.96 12.38 -22.91
CA ARG A 16 43.77 11.22 -23.23
C ARG A 16 44.69 10.93 -22.07
N VAL A 17 44.65 9.70 -21.58
CA VAL A 17 45.50 9.20 -20.49
C VAL A 17 46.24 7.96 -20.94
N LYS A 18 47.34 7.61 -20.27
CA LYS A 18 48.02 6.32 -20.51
C LYS A 18 47.51 5.32 -19.48
N ASP A 19 47.02 4.18 -19.95
CA ASP A 19 46.57 3.12 -19.05
C ASP A 19 47.75 2.56 -18.24
N PRO A 20 47.66 2.46 -16.90
CA PRO A 20 48.78 2.00 -16.07
C PRO A 20 49.13 0.52 -16.31
N ASN A 21 48.17 -0.29 -16.80
CA ASN A 21 48.37 -1.72 -17.01
C ASN A 21 49.03 -2.03 -18.36
N SER A 22 48.53 -1.43 -19.44
CA SER A 22 48.99 -1.70 -20.82
C SER A 22 49.95 -0.64 -21.38
N GLY A 23 50.04 0.53 -20.75
CA GLY A 23 50.78 1.69 -21.27
C GLY A 23 50.14 2.35 -22.51
N LEU A 24 49.04 1.80 -23.02
CA LEU A 24 48.36 2.30 -24.22
C LEU A 24 47.56 3.56 -23.93
N PRO A 25 47.47 4.50 -24.90
CA PRO A 25 46.65 5.69 -24.75
C PRO A 25 45.16 5.31 -24.77
N LYS A 26 44.41 5.78 -23.77
CA LYS A 26 42.97 5.65 -23.67
C LYS A 26 42.32 7.01 -23.57
N TYR A 27 41.10 7.10 -24.10
CA TYR A 27 40.30 8.32 -24.06
C TYR A 27 39.22 8.20 -22.98
N VAL A 28 39.09 9.24 -22.18
CA VAL A 28 38.12 9.33 -21.09
C VAL A 28 37.18 10.49 -21.37
N LEU A 29 35.88 10.21 -21.35
CA LEU A 29 34.82 11.22 -21.40
C LEU A 29 34.35 11.49 -19.97
N VAL A 30 34.44 12.74 -19.54
CA VAL A 30 33.95 13.18 -18.24
C VAL A 30 32.72 14.07 -18.44
N ASN A 31 31.59 13.63 -17.91
CA ASN A 31 30.35 14.39 -17.83
C ASN A 31 30.34 15.16 -16.51
N TRP A 32 30.68 16.45 -16.56
CA TRP A 32 30.74 17.30 -15.38
C TRP A 32 29.40 18.00 -15.16
N THR A 33 28.81 17.77 -13.99
CA THR A 33 27.61 18.47 -13.54
C THR A 33 27.93 19.19 -12.24
N GLY A 34 28.44 20.42 -12.35
CA GLY A 34 28.82 21.19 -11.18
C GLY A 34 27.70 21.35 -10.15
N GLU A 35 28.07 21.40 -8.88
CA GLU A 35 27.14 21.45 -7.75
C GLU A 35 26.17 22.65 -7.79
N GLY A 36 26.67 23.81 -8.24
CA GLY A 36 25.93 25.07 -8.33
C GLY A 36 24.96 25.15 -9.51
N VAL A 37 24.84 24.10 -10.33
CA VAL A 37 23.82 24.03 -11.39
C VAL A 37 22.45 23.78 -10.76
N ASN A 38 21.44 24.56 -11.14
CA ASN A 38 20.06 24.35 -10.67
C ASN A 38 19.45 23.03 -11.21
N ASP A 39 18.50 22.46 -10.47
CA ASP A 39 17.98 21.11 -10.77
C ASP A 39 17.21 21.04 -12.10
N VAL A 40 16.53 22.13 -12.48
CA VAL A 40 15.85 22.25 -13.78
C VAL A 40 16.85 22.09 -14.93
N ARG A 41 18.04 22.71 -14.83
CA ARG A 41 19.07 22.62 -15.87
C ARG A 41 19.81 21.29 -15.84
N LYS A 42 20.01 20.69 -14.65
CA LYS A 42 20.52 19.31 -14.53
C LYS A 42 19.62 18.33 -15.29
N GLY A 43 18.30 18.45 -15.12
CA GLY A 43 17.32 17.64 -15.84
C GLY A 43 17.36 17.87 -17.35
N ALA A 44 17.38 19.13 -17.80
CA ALA A 44 17.43 19.45 -19.22
C ALA A 44 18.72 18.94 -19.91
N CYS A 45 19.87 19.08 -19.26
CA CYS A 45 21.16 18.67 -19.81
C CYS A 45 21.44 17.16 -19.73
N ALA A 46 20.63 16.38 -19.00
CA ALA A 46 20.76 14.92 -18.99
C ALA A 46 20.60 14.31 -20.40
N ASN A 47 19.74 14.90 -21.22
CA ASN A 47 19.51 14.48 -22.61
C ASN A 47 20.71 14.75 -23.52
N HIS A 48 21.60 15.69 -23.15
CA HIS A 48 22.79 16.00 -23.95
C HIS A 48 23.85 14.90 -23.85
N VAL A 49 23.86 14.12 -22.77
CA VAL A 49 24.90 13.12 -22.50
C VAL A 49 24.98 12.09 -23.64
N SER A 50 23.83 11.64 -24.17
CA SER A 50 23.80 10.68 -25.28
C SER A 50 24.33 11.27 -26.58
N THR A 51 24.00 12.53 -26.87
CA THR A 51 24.49 13.26 -28.04
C THR A 51 25.99 13.51 -27.95
N VAL A 52 26.49 13.92 -26.79
CA VAL A 52 27.92 14.17 -26.56
C VAL A 52 28.71 12.87 -26.62
N ALA A 53 28.22 11.79 -26.02
CA ALA A 53 28.84 10.47 -26.15
C ALA A 53 28.89 9.98 -27.61
N SER A 54 27.85 10.28 -28.38
CA SER A 54 27.79 9.96 -29.81
C SER A 54 28.69 10.86 -30.66
N PHE A 55 28.95 12.09 -30.23
CA PHE A 55 29.88 13.02 -30.89
C PHE A 55 31.34 12.64 -30.60
N LEU A 56 31.67 12.39 -29.32
CA LEU A 56 33.00 11.99 -28.84
C LEU A 56 33.17 10.47 -28.86
N LYS A 57 33.01 9.88 -30.05
CA LYS A 57 33.17 8.43 -30.24
C LYS A 57 34.60 7.99 -29.88
N GLY A 58 34.72 6.78 -29.34
CA GLY A 58 36.01 6.20 -28.96
C GLY A 58 36.45 6.51 -27.53
N ALA A 59 35.58 7.10 -26.71
CA ALA A 59 35.74 7.10 -25.26
C ALA A 59 35.80 5.64 -24.76
N HIS A 60 36.90 5.28 -24.11
CA HIS A 60 37.09 3.96 -23.51
C HIS A 60 36.41 3.89 -22.13
N VAL A 61 36.36 5.03 -21.44
CA VAL A 61 35.76 5.17 -20.11
C VAL A 61 34.93 6.44 -20.10
N THR A 62 33.72 6.33 -19.56
CA THR A 62 32.85 7.49 -19.30
C THR A 62 32.68 7.66 -17.80
N ILE A 63 32.93 8.86 -17.30
CA ILE A 63 32.86 9.20 -15.88
C ILE A 63 31.83 10.31 -15.71
N ASN A 64 30.87 10.10 -14.81
CA ASN A 64 29.97 11.17 -14.38
C ASN A 64 30.55 11.76 -13.09
N ALA A 65 30.82 13.06 -13.10
CA ALA A 65 31.41 13.79 -12.00
C ALA A 65 30.49 14.96 -11.59
N ARG A 66 30.38 15.20 -10.29
CA ARG A 66 29.58 16.31 -9.74
C ARG A 66 30.41 17.35 -9.02
N ALA A 67 31.55 16.93 -8.48
CA ALA A 67 32.45 17.76 -7.73
C ALA A 67 33.91 17.40 -8.04
N GLU A 68 34.85 18.24 -7.61
CA GLU A 68 36.25 18.17 -8.04
C GLU A 68 36.93 16.87 -7.57
N GLU A 69 36.48 16.29 -6.47
CA GLU A 69 36.90 14.99 -5.96
C GLU A 69 36.62 13.82 -6.93
N ASP A 70 35.59 13.94 -7.78
CA ASP A 70 35.23 12.89 -8.75
C ASP A 70 36.15 12.89 -9.98
N VAL A 71 36.89 13.98 -10.19
CA VAL A 71 37.79 14.20 -11.34
C VAL A 71 39.26 14.22 -10.93
N GLU A 72 39.57 13.80 -9.72
CA GLU A 72 40.94 13.63 -9.28
C GLU A 72 41.69 12.65 -10.21
N PRO A 73 42.95 12.97 -10.58
CA PRO A 73 43.74 12.14 -11.48
C PRO A 73 43.83 10.68 -11.04
N GLU A 74 43.97 10.44 -9.73
CA GLU A 74 44.07 9.09 -9.16
C GLU A 74 42.81 8.27 -9.42
N LEU A 75 41.63 8.86 -9.18
CA LEU A 75 40.34 8.21 -9.37
C LEU A 75 40.06 7.91 -10.85
N ILE A 76 40.39 8.86 -11.73
CA ILE A 76 40.30 8.67 -13.18
C ILE A 76 41.19 7.51 -13.63
N MET A 77 42.46 7.50 -13.19
CA MET A 77 43.42 6.47 -13.54
C MET A 77 43.02 5.09 -13.01
N GLN A 78 42.44 5.01 -11.81
CA GLN A 78 41.91 3.76 -11.26
C GLN A 78 40.75 3.22 -12.11
N LYS A 79 39.82 4.08 -12.53
CA LYS A 79 38.70 3.70 -13.42
C LYS A 79 39.22 3.23 -14.78
N VAL A 80 40.25 3.89 -15.32
CA VAL A 80 40.91 3.52 -16.58
C VAL A 80 41.60 2.17 -16.48
N ALA A 81 42.34 1.93 -15.39
CA ALA A 81 43.00 0.66 -15.12
C ALA A 81 41.99 -0.49 -15.06
N LYS A 82 40.88 -0.30 -14.35
CA LYS A 82 39.81 -1.29 -14.22
C LYS A 82 39.10 -1.56 -15.55
N ALA A 83 38.82 -0.53 -16.33
CA ALA A 83 38.22 -0.65 -17.65
C ALA A 83 39.20 -1.25 -18.68
N SER A 84 40.47 -1.45 -18.31
CA SER A 84 41.49 -1.82 -19.28
C SER A 84 41.39 -3.23 -19.81
N GLY A 85 40.74 -4.14 -19.07
CA GLY A 85 40.69 -5.56 -19.41
C GLY A 85 42.04 -6.27 -19.31
N ALA A 86 43.16 -5.53 -19.22
CA ALA A 86 44.52 -6.03 -19.02
C ALA A 86 44.83 -6.44 -17.56
N ASN A 87 43.82 -6.57 -16.69
CA ASN A 87 43.96 -7.09 -15.32
C ASN A 87 44.06 -8.63 -15.31
N TYR A 88 44.82 -9.20 -16.23
CA TYR A 88 45.20 -10.59 -16.12
C TYR A 88 46.32 -10.64 -15.09
N ASN A 89 46.05 -11.28 -13.95
CA ASN A 89 47.07 -11.67 -12.99
C ASN A 89 47.91 -12.77 -13.63
N PHE A 90 48.71 -12.43 -14.65
CA PHE A 90 49.87 -13.22 -15.00
C PHE A 90 50.75 -13.15 -13.76
N HIS A 91 50.76 -14.26 -13.01
CA HIS A 91 51.75 -14.52 -12.00
C HIS A 91 53.07 -14.13 -12.65
N LYS A 92 53.67 -13.02 -12.19
CA LYS A 92 55.04 -12.66 -12.56
C LYS A 92 55.91 -13.71 -11.89
N GLU A 93 55.90 -14.92 -12.43
CA GLU A 93 56.88 -15.92 -12.11
C GLU A 93 58.21 -15.27 -12.44
N SER A 94 58.92 -14.95 -11.37
CA SER A 94 60.28 -14.44 -11.44
C SER A 94 61.07 -15.33 -12.39
N ASN A 95 61.74 -14.68 -13.34
CA ASN A 95 62.71 -15.25 -14.26
C ASN A 95 63.89 -15.88 -13.48
N ARG A 96 63.63 -16.99 -12.76
CA ARG A 96 64.60 -17.82 -12.04
C ARG A 96 64.70 -19.17 -12.73
N PHE A 97 65.11 -19.16 -13.98
CA PHE A 97 65.73 -20.34 -14.57
C PHE A 97 67.02 -19.87 -15.24
N GLN A 98 68.10 -19.88 -14.47
CA GLN A 98 69.44 -19.84 -15.04
C GLN A 98 69.69 -21.21 -15.67
N ASP A 99 69.69 -21.21 -17.00
CA ASP A 99 70.04 -22.33 -17.85
C ASP A 99 71.57 -22.48 -17.89
N THR A 100 72.10 -23.39 -17.08
CA THR A 100 73.45 -23.96 -17.30
C THR A 100 73.46 -25.44 -16.91
N GLY A 101 73.04 -26.30 -17.84
CA GLY A 101 73.24 -27.75 -17.76
C GLY A 101 72.86 -28.41 -19.09
N PRO A 102 73.52 -29.50 -19.54
CA PRO A 102 73.17 -30.14 -20.81
C PRO A 102 71.75 -30.72 -20.72
N GLN A 103 70.82 -30.17 -21.51
CA GLN A 103 69.45 -30.65 -21.57
C GLN A 103 69.41 -32.04 -22.23
N GLY A 104 69.07 -33.06 -21.45
CA GLY A 104 68.79 -34.41 -21.96
C GLY A 104 67.53 -34.43 -22.85
N PRO A 105 67.23 -35.57 -23.52
CA PRO A 105 66.09 -35.64 -24.44
C PRO A 105 64.78 -35.28 -23.73
N VAL A 106 64.14 -34.20 -24.17
CA VAL A 106 62.87 -33.74 -23.62
C VAL A 106 61.74 -34.71 -24.02
N GLY A 107 61.34 -35.56 -23.08
CA GLY A 107 60.06 -36.25 -23.16
C GLY A 107 58.91 -35.25 -23.07
N SER A 108 57.82 -35.46 -23.82
CA SER A 108 56.65 -34.59 -23.73
C SER A 108 56.09 -34.61 -22.29
N VAL A 109 56.26 -33.50 -21.55
CA VAL A 109 55.65 -33.25 -20.24
C VAL A 109 54.16 -32.91 -20.42
N TYR A 110 53.44 -33.70 -21.21
CA TYR A 110 52.00 -33.55 -21.35
C TYR A 110 51.33 -34.54 -20.39
N GLN A 111 50.97 -34.05 -19.21
CA GLN A 111 49.91 -34.68 -18.42
C GLN A 111 48.59 -34.08 -18.88
N LYS A 112 47.72 -34.92 -19.45
CA LYS A 112 46.37 -34.51 -19.83
C LYS A 112 45.62 -34.09 -18.56
N THR A 113 45.38 -32.79 -18.41
CA THR A 113 44.60 -32.26 -17.30
C THR A 113 43.22 -32.90 -17.30
N ASN A 114 42.93 -33.70 -16.26
CA ASN A 114 41.64 -34.34 -16.10
C ASN A 114 40.66 -33.30 -15.52
N ALA A 115 39.85 -32.70 -16.39
CA ALA A 115 38.88 -31.65 -16.04
C ALA A 115 37.97 -32.05 -14.86
N MET A 116 37.64 -33.33 -14.72
CA MET A 116 36.81 -33.85 -13.62
C MET A 116 37.50 -33.71 -12.24
N SER A 117 38.83 -33.78 -12.19
CA SER A 117 39.60 -33.64 -10.94
C SER A 117 39.87 -32.19 -10.55
N GLU A 118 39.88 -31.24 -11.51
CA GLU A 118 39.97 -29.81 -11.22
C GLU A 118 38.63 -29.21 -10.79
N ILE A 119 37.52 -29.61 -11.40
CA ILE A 119 36.18 -29.13 -11.04
C ILE A 119 35.80 -29.52 -9.60
N LYS A 120 36.27 -30.67 -9.11
CA LYS A 120 36.07 -31.10 -7.72
C LYS A 120 36.98 -30.41 -6.69
N ARG A 121 38.05 -29.71 -7.11
CA ARG A 121 38.98 -29.04 -6.19
C ARG A 121 38.44 -27.72 -5.63
N VAL A 122 37.40 -27.17 -6.24
CA VAL A 122 36.75 -25.96 -5.76
C VAL A 122 35.46 -26.38 -5.07
N ASN A 123 35.30 -26.06 -3.78
CA ASN A 123 34.04 -26.21 -3.02
C ASN A 123 32.96 -25.24 -3.56
N LYS A 124 32.63 -25.37 -4.85
CA LYS A 124 31.68 -24.53 -5.59
C LYS A 124 30.29 -24.60 -4.97
N ASP A 125 29.92 -25.77 -4.46
CA ASP A 125 28.64 -26.02 -3.83
C ASP A 125 28.49 -25.24 -2.50
N HIS A 126 29.59 -25.02 -1.78
CA HIS A 126 29.56 -24.25 -0.54
C HIS A 126 29.39 -22.74 -0.80
N PHE A 127 29.96 -22.24 -1.91
CA PHE A 127 29.80 -20.84 -2.32
C PHE A 127 28.37 -20.54 -2.77
N TRP A 128 27.79 -21.39 -3.62
CA TRP A 128 26.41 -21.22 -4.06
C TRP A 128 25.41 -21.42 -2.92
N ALA A 129 25.61 -22.41 -2.04
CA ALA A 129 24.75 -22.61 -0.88
C ALA A 129 24.80 -21.41 0.11
N LYS A 130 25.96 -20.78 0.27
CA LYS A 130 26.09 -19.58 1.10
C LYS A 130 25.39 -18.38 0.46
N ALA A 131 25.58 -18.17 -0.85
CA ALA A 131 24.93 -17.09 -1.58
C ALA A 131 23.40 -17.23 -1.63
N GLU A 132 22.90 -18.46 -1.80
CA GLU A 132 21.47 -18.77 -1.80
C GLU A 132 20.85 -18.54 -0.42
N LYS A 133 21.55 -18.95 0.65
CA LYS A 133 21.12 -18.71 2.03
C LYS A 133 21.13 -17.23 2.42
N ASP A 134 22.11 -16.46 1.94
CA ASP A 134 22.16 -15.01 2.16
C ASP A 134 21.03 -14.29 1.39
N GLU A 135 20.69 -14.72 0.18
CA GLU A 135 19.56 -14.18 -0.60
C GLU A 135 18.20 -14.55 0.02
N GLU A 136 18.04 -15.78 0.53
CA GLU A 136 16.85 -16.21 1.26
C GLU A 136 16.64 -15.39 2.54
N ASN A 137 17.71 -15.17 3.30
CA ASN A 137 17.67 -14.32 4.49
C ASN A 137 17.28 -12.88 4.15
N ARG A 138 17.80 -12.31 3.07
CA ARG A 138 17.40 -10.94 2.65
C ARG A 138 15.92 -10.88 2.31
N ARG A 139 15.39 -11.87 1.59
CA ARG A 139 13.97 -11.94 1.24
C ARG A 139 13.08 -12.12 2.46
N LEU A 140 13.49 -12.93 3.44
CA LEU A 140 12.75 -13.09 4.71
C LEU A 140 12.74 -11.80 5.52
N GLU A 141 13.85 -11.07 5.57
CA GLU A 141 13.95 -9.79 6.29
C GLU A 141 13.07 -8.71 5.63
N GLU A 142 13.11 -8.61 4.29
CA GLU A 142 12.23 -7.71 3.52
C GLU A 142 10.75 -8.08 3.72
N LYS A 143 10.42 -9.37 3.69
CA LYS A 143 9.05 -9.86 3.91
C LYS A 143 8.58 -9.58 5.34
N ARG A 144 9.44 -9.79 6.35
CA ARG A 144 9.13 -9.50 7.76
C ARG A 144 8.87 -8.01 7.94
N ARG A 145 9.72 -7.15 7.37
CA ARG A 145 9.55 -5.70 7.43
C ARG A 145 8.26 -5.24 6.73
N ALA A 146 7.94 -5.80 5.57
CA ALA A 146 6.70 -5.50 4.87
C ALA A 146 5.46 -5.98 5.64
N GLU A 147 5.54 -7.12 6.32
CA GLU A 147 4.45 -7.62 7.17
C GLU A 147 4.25 -6.77 8.43
N GLU A 148 5.35 -6.35 9.08
CA GLU A 148 5.31 -5.41 10.20
C GLU A 148 4.69 -4.07 9.80
N GLU A 149 5.06 -3.52 8.64
CA GLU A 149 4.50 -2.28 8.10
C GLU A 149 3.00 -2.43 7.78
N ARG A 150 2.60 -3.54 7.13
CA ARG A 150 1.18 -3.84 6.90
C ARG A 150 0.39 -3.96 8.20
N GLN A 151 0.94 -4.62 9.22
CA GLN A 151 0.30 -4.74 10.53
C GLN A 151 0.19 -3.38 11.23
N GLN A 152 1.18 -2.50 11.11
CA GLN A 152 1.11 -1.15 11.66
C GLN A 152 -0.01 -0.35 10.98
N LEU A 153 -0.06 -0.35 9.65
CA LEU A 153 -1.12 0.32 8.89
C LEU A 153 -2.51 -0.25 9.20
N GLU A 154 -2.64 -1.57 9.39
CA GLU A 154 -3.90 -2.19 9.76
C GLU A 154 -4.34 -1.80 11.18
N ARG A 155 -3.39 -1.73 12.13
CA ARG A 155 -3.66 -1.26 13.49
C ARG A 155 -4.10 0.20 13.50
N GLU A 156 -3.41 1.07 12.78
CA GLU A 156 -3.76 2.49 12.68
C GLU A 156 -5.13 2.69 12.04
N ARG A 157 -5.42 1.95 10.95
CA ARG A 157 -6.76 1.96 10.33
C ARG A 157 -7.83 1.49 11.30
N ARG A 158 -7.60 0.38 12.00
CA ARG A 158 -8.54 -0.18 12.99
C ARG A 158 -8.77 0.78 14.14
N GLU A 159 -7.74 1.44 14.63
CA GLU A 159 -7.84 2.43 15.69
C GLU A 159 -8.68 3.64 15.26
N ARG A 160 -8.46 4.14 14.03
CA ARG A 160 -9.27 5.21 13.46
C ARG A 160 -10.75 4.79 13.31
N GLU A 161 -11.02 3.61 12.78
CA GLU A 161 -12.39 3.09 12.67
C GLU A 161 -13.03 2.91 14.05
N LEU A 162 -12.26 2.49 15.06
CA LEU A 162 -12.73 2.34 16.44
C LEU A 162 -13.03 3.69 17.09
N GLN A 163 -12.19 4.72 16.89
CA GLN A 163 -12.45 6.08 17.38
C GLN A 163 -13.70 6.68 16.71
N GLU A 164 -13.86 6.49 15.40
CA GLU A 164 -15.05 6.94 14.67
C GLU A 164 -16.31 6.16 15.11
N ALA A 165 -16.20 4.86 15.41
CA ALA A 165 -17.29 4.06 15.97
C ALA A 165 -17.65 4.47 17.40
N ALA A 166 -16.66 4.68 18.28
CA ALA A 166 -16.87 5.14 19.64
C ALA A 166 -17.51 6.54 19.66
N GLY A 167 -17.10 7.44 18.77
CA GLY A 167 -17.74 8.74 18.60
C GLY A 167 -19.20 8.65 18.14
N ARG A 168 -19.52 7.70 17.26
CA ARG A 168 -20.91 7.41 16.86
C ARG A 168 -21.72 6.85 18.02
N GLU A 169 -21.15 5.93 18.78
CA GLU A 169 -21.81 5.30 19.92
C GLU A 169 -22.08 6.31 21.05
N GLN A 170 -21.14 7.21 21.35
CA GLN A 170 -21.36 8.29 22.33
C GLN A 170 -22.52 9.21 21.92
N ARG A 171 -22.60 9.60 20.64
CA ARG A 171 -23.72 10.40 20.13
C ARG A 171 -25.05 9.65 20.23
N PHE A 172 -25.04 8.37 19.89
CA PHE A 172 -26.22 7.52 19.99
C PHE A 172 -26.67 7.35 21.44
N GLN A 173 -25.73 7.09 22.35
CA GLN A 173 -25.98 6.94 23.79
C GLN A 173 -26.52 8.23 24.38
N ALA A 174 -25.91 9.38 24.09
CA ALA A 174 -26.40 10.68 24.56
C ALA A 174 -27.84 10.97 24.08
N ARG A 175 -28.13 10.69 22.80
CA ARG A 175 -29.48 10.82 22.24
C ARG A 175 -30.46 9.85 22.91
N SER A 176 -30.04 8.61 23.14
CA SER A 176 -30.86 7.60 23.82
C SER A 176 -31.18 8.03 25.25
N SER A 177 -30.20 8.52 26.02
CA SER A 177 -30.40 9.01 27.38
C SER A 177 -31.33 10.23 27.44
N GLN A 178 -31.24 11.15 26.47
CA GLN A 178 -32.20 12.26 26.36
C GLN A 178 -33.63 11.78 26.10
N ILE A 179 -33.80 10.82 25.19
CA ILE A 179 -35.12 10.23 24.90
C ILE A 179 -35.67 9.51 26.13
N GLU A 180 -34.84 8.76 26.86
CA GLU A 180 -35.26 8.05 28.07
C GLU A 180 -35.65 9.03 29.18
N ALA A 181 -34.88 10.11 29.38
CA ALA A 181 -35.21 11.16 30.33
C ALA A 181 -36.54 11.85 29.98
N GLN A 182 -36.76 12.16 28.70
CA GLN A 182 -38.04 12.74 28.23
C GLN A 182 -39.20 11.78 28.46
N LYS A 183 -39.03 10.48 28.16
CA LYS A 183 -40.06 9.45 28.42
C LYS A 183 -40.36 9.30 29.91
N ARG A 184 -39.35 9.36 30.79
CA ARG A 184 -39.56 9.30 32.26
C ARG A 184 -40.36 10.49 32.75
N LEU A 185 -40.03 11.70 32.31
CA LEU A 185 -40.79 12.91 32.67
C LEU A 185 -42.23 12.82 32.18
N GLN A 186 -42.45 12.30 30.96
CA GLN A 186 -43.80 12.10 30.42
C GLN A 186 -44.58 11.06 31.24
N GLN A 187 -43.96 9.92 31.59
CA GLN A 187 -44.58 8.91 32.45
C GLN A 187 -44.90 9.44 33.86
N GLU A 188 -44.01 10.25 34.45
CA GLU A 188 -44.28 10.89 35.75
C GLU A 188 -45.42 11.90 35.66
N ALA A 189 -45.50 12.68 34.58
CA ALA A 189 -46.61 13.58 34.33
C ALA A 189 -47.93 12.82 34.17
N GLU A 190 -47.96 11.76 33.36
CA GLU A 190 -49.13 10.89 33.20
C GLU A 190 -49.51 10.21 34.53
N ARG A 191 -48.53 9.78 35.35
CA ARG A 191 -48.79 9.25 36.70
C ARG A 191 -49.41 10.30 37.61
N ARG A 192 -48.91 11.54 37.57
CA ARG A 192 -49.47 12.66 38.36
C ARG A 192 -50.87 13.00 37.91
N GLU A 193 -51.13 13.05 36.60
CA GLU A 193 -52.48 13.24 36.06
C GLU A 193 -53.42 12.09 36.46
N GLN A 194 -52.96 10.83 36.40
CA GLN A 194 -53.74 9.68 36.86
C GLN A 194 -54.01 9.74 38.37
N GLN A 195 -53.05 10.21 39.18
CA GLN A 195 -53.25 10.41 40.61
C GLN A 195 -54.30 11.51 40.85
N GLN A 196 -54.18 12.66 40.18
CA GLN A 196 -55.17 13.75 40.26
C GLN A 196 -56.57 13.29 39.81
N TRP A 197 -56.66 12.51 38.73
CA TRP A 197 -57.92 11.95 38.26
C TRP A 197 -58.52 10.97 39.28
N LYS A 198 -57.70 10.12 39.90
CA LYS A 198 -58.15 9.21 40.97
C LYS A 198 -58.59 9.96 42.21
N GLU A 199 -57.85 10.98 42.66
CA GLU A 199 -58.22 11.83 43.80
C GLU A 199 -59.54 12.55 43.53
N GLN A 200 -59.74 13.16 42.36
CA GLN A 200 -61.02 13.76 41.96
C GLN A 200 -62.16 12.74 41.95
N GLN A 201 -61.92 11.53 41.43
CA GLN A 201 -62.92 10.45 41.45
C GLN A 201 -63.25 10.00 42.87
N THR A 202 -62.26 9.90 43.77
CA THR A 202 -62.45 9.51 45.17
C THR A 202 -63.13 10.61 45.98
N GLU A 203 -62.79 11.90 45.78
CA GLU A 203 -63.52 13.04 46.34
C GLU A 203 -64.97 13.11 45.82
N GLU A 204 -65.23 12.80 44.54
CA GLU A 204 -66.60 12.63 44.04
C GLU A 204 -67.32 11.43 44.66
N HIS A 205 -66.61 10.35 45.02
CA HIS A 205 -67.19 9.12 45.53
C HIS A 205 -67.27 9.01 47.07
N GLU A 206 -66.62 9.88 47.86
CA GLU A 206 -66.56 9.73 49.33
C GLU A 206 -66.71 11.07 50.10
N PRO A 207 -67.69 11.24 51.02
CA PRO A 207 -69.08 10.82 50.96
C PRO A 207 -70.05 12.00 51.20
N GLY A 208 -70.94 12.26 50.24
CA GLY A 208 -72.28 12.74 50.52
C GLY A 208 -73.23 11.55 50.55
N GLN A 209 -73.46 10.96 51.73
CA GLN A 209 -74.57 10.04 51.92
C GLN A 209 -75.83 10.61 51.24
N ARG A 210 -76.53 9.76 50.48
CA ARG A 210 -77.82 9.97 49.78
C ARG A 210 -77.70 10.31 48.28
N ARG A 211 -77.58 9.26 47.47
CA ARG A 211 -78.73 8.69 46.73
C ARG A 211 -78.23 7.53 45.88
N GLY A 212 -79.03 6.47 45.83
CA GLY A 212 -78.72 5.24 45.12
C GLY A 212 -78.26 5.50 43.70
N VAL A 213 -77.00 5.17 43.44
CA VAL A 213 -76.41 5.21 42.09
C VAL A 213 -77.07 4.10 41.31
N ARG A 214 -78.02 4.49 40.43
CA ARG A 214 -78.45 3.63 39.33
C ARG A 214 -77.21 3.39 38.49
N ARG A 215 -76.74 2.15 38.50
CA ARG A 215 -75.73 1.62 37.59
C ARG A 215 -76.16 2.00 36.17
N SER A 216 -75.50 3.02 35.61
CA SER A 216 -75.91 3.69 34.38
C SER A 216 -75.86 2.72 33.20
N GLU A 217 -76.86 2.76 32.32
CA GLU A 217 -77.00 1.90 31.12
C GLU A 217 -75.72 1.84 30.27
N SER A 218 -74.89 2.88 30.31
CA SER A 218 -73.59 2.93 29.62
C SER A 218 -72.60 1.87 30.12
N VAL A 219 -72.62 1.54 31.41
CA VAL A 219 -71.75 0.51 32.02
C VAL A 219 -72.23 -0.88 31.64
N GLU A 220 -73.55 -1.11 31.64
CA GLU A 220 -74.13 -2.37 31.13
C GLU A 220 -73.86 -2.54 29.64
N LYS A 221 -74.02 -1.49 28.83
CA LYS A 221 -73.78 -1.53 27.40
C LYS A 221 -72.30 -1.75 27.04
N ALA A 222 -71.38 -1.20 27.84
CA ALA A 222 -69.95 -1.46 27.68
C ALA A 222 -69.59 -2.90 28.08
N GLN A 223 -70.22 -3.44 29.12
CA GLN A 223 -69.99 -4.80 29.59
C GLN A 223 -70.64 -5.85 28.67
N GLU A 224 -71.77 -5.51 28.06
CA GLU A 224 -72.45 -6.27 27.01
C GLU A 224 -71.61 -6.27 25.72
N ALA A 225 -71.10 -5.11 25.29
CA ALA A 225 -70.18 -5.03 24.15
C ALA A 225 -68.87 -5.82 24.40
N ALA A 226 -68.31 -5.75 25.61
CA ALA A 226 -67.15 -6.54 25.98
C ALA A 226 -67.44 -8.05 25.97
N SER A 227 -68.64 -8.45 26.43
CA SER A 227 -69.09 -9.85 26.38
C SER A 227 -69.30 -10.33 24.94
N LEU A 228 -69.86 -9.48 24.06
CA LEU A 228 -70.04 -9.76 22.64
C LEU A 228 -68.70 -9.82 21.87
N ILE A 229 -67.68 -9.07 22.30
CA ILE A 229 -66.33 -9.13 21.73
C ILE A 229 -65.59 -10.38 22.22
N ALA A 230 -65.77 -10.78 23.49
CA ALA A 230 -65.15 -11.98 24.07
C ALA A 230 -65.71 -13.29 23.49
N GLN A 231 -66.94 -13.29 22.99
CA GLN A 231 -67.55 -14.45 22.30
C GLN A 231 -67.10 -14.59 20.82
N ARG A 232 -66.27 -13.69 20.29
CA ARG A 232 -65.76 -13.81 18.92
C ARG A 232 -64.70 -14.92 18.82
N PRO A 233 -64.70 -15.75 17.76
CA PRO A 233 -63.83 -16.93 17.63
C PRO A 233 -62.34 -16.61 17.38
N GLY A 234 -61.92 -15.35 17.52
CA GLY A 234 -60.52 -14.94 17.38
C GLY A 234 -60.35 -13.43 17.50
N ASN A 235 -59.29 -13.00 18.17
CA ASN A 235 -58.96 -11.58 18.29
C ASN A 235 -58.28 -11.10 17.00
N PRO A 236 -58.82 -10.09 16.30
CA PRO A 236 -58.24 -9.61 15.04
C PRO A 236 -56.82 -9.06 15.17
N ARG A 237 -56.37 -8.68 16.37
CA ARG A 237 -54.96 -8.34 16.61
C ARG A 237 -54.02 -9.53 16.45
N ASP A 238 -54.48 -10.74 16.78
CA ASP A 238 -53.64 -11.93 16.71
C ASP A 238 -53.31 -12.30 15.26
N ILE A 239 -54.19 -11.97 14.31
CA ILE A 239 -53.95 -12.16 12.86
C ILE A 239 -52.73 -11.37 12.38
N PHE A 240 -52.53 -10.15 12.89
CA PHE A 240 -51.39 -9.31 12.53
C PHE A 240 -50.10 -9.77 13.22
N VAL A 241 -50.19 -10.11 14.50
CA VAL A 241 -49.04 -10.62 15.28
C VAL A 241 -48.54 -11.96 14.71
N GLN A 242 -49.44 -12.83 14.25
CA GLN A 242 -49.09 -14.11 13.67
C GLN A 242 -48.46 -13.97 12.28
N ARG A 243 -48.83 -12.92 11.52
CA ARG A 243 -48.20 -12.58 10.23
C ARG A 243 -46.81 -11.97 10.37
N GLU A 244 -46.55 -11.21 11.45
CA GLU A 244 -45.21 -10.74 11.78
C GLU A 244 -44.30 -11.88 12.30
N ARG A 245 -44.88 -12.90 12.95
CA ARG A 245 -44.13 -14.03 13.52
C ARG A 245 -43.86 -15.17 12.53
N ALA A 246 -44.61 -15.27 11.43
CA ALA A 246 -44.58 -16.39 10.48
C ALA A 246 -43.91 -16.08 9.12
N ALA A 247 -42.94 -15.16 9.04
CA ALA A 247 -42.17 -14.97 7.82
C ALA A 247 -41.07 -16.05 7.66
N PRO A 248 -41.10 -16.92 6.62
CA PRO A 248 -39.90 -17.58 6.13
C PRO A 248 -39.23 -16.72 5.04
N GLY A 249 -37.92 -16.88 4.93
CA GLY A 249 -37.09 -16.16 3.97
C GLY A 249 -37.46 -16.42 2.50
N ASP A 250 -37.09 -15.39 1.73
CA ASP A 250 -36.74 -15.36 0.32
C ASP A 250 -37.76 -15.02 -0.79
N THR A 251 -37.30 -14.02 -1.56
CA THR A 251 -37.69 -13.56 -2.90
C THR A 251 -38.96 -12.72 -3.06
N ALA A 252 -38.86 -11.43 -2.74
CA ALA A 252 -39.33 -10.37 -3.65
C ALA A 252 -38.77 -9.00 -3.21
N ALA A 253 -38.34 -8.22 -4.20
CA ALA A 253 -37.68 -6.94 -4.08
C ALA A 253 -38.32 -6.00 -3.04
N SER A 254 -37.48 -5.53 -2.11
CA SER A 254 -37.85 -4.50 -1.15
C SER A 254 -37.97 -3.15 -1.87
N ALA A 255 -39.22 -2.79 -2.20
CA ALA A 255 -39.58 -1.40 -2.41
C ALA A 255 -39.37 -0.65 -1.08
N GLN A 256 -38.18 -0.06 -0.91
CA GLN A 256 -37.89 0.89 0.15
C GLN A 256 -38.58 2.23 -0.20
N PRO A 257 -39.53 2.72 0.61
CA PRO A 257 -40.11 4.03 0.36
C PRO A 257 -39.05 5.10 0.70
N GLY A 258 -38.57 5.83 -0.30
CA GLY A 258 -37.69 6.98 -0.07
C GLY A 258 -36.57 7.26 -1.09
N LYS A 259 -36.40 6.47 -2.16
CA LYS A 259 -35.38 6.76 -3.19
C LYS A 259 -36.01 7.36 -4.45
N LEU A 260 -35.90 8.68 -4.60
CA LEU A 260 -36.17 9.38 -5.85
C LEU A 260 -35.12 8.96 -6.90
N ARG A 261 -35.55 8.20 -7.90
CA ARG A 261 -34.73 7.83 -9.05
C ARG A 261 -34.79 8.96 -10.08
N SER A 262 -33.75 9.79 -10.14
CA SER A 262 -33.61 10.84 -11.16
C SER A 262 -32.74 10.35 -12.33
N PRO A 263 -33.09 10.68 -13.59
CA PRO A 263 -32.33 10.24 -14.76
C PRO A 263 -31.01 11.02 -14.96
N PHE A 264 -30.72 12.03 -14.12
CA PHE A 264 -29.52 12.84 -14.20
C PHE A 264 -28.27 12.14 -13.63
N LEU A 265 -28.45 11.24 -12.65
CA LEU A 265 -27.34 10.52 -11.99
C LEU A 265 -26.91 9.23 -12.70
N GLN A 266 -27.56 8.87 -13.81
CA GLN A 266 -27.28 7.63 -14.54
C GLN A 266 -26.18 7.77 -15.61
N ARG A 267 -25.67 8.99 -15.87
CA ARG A 267 -24.81 9.28 -17.04
C ARG A 267 -23.31 9.29 -16.78
N GLU A 268 -22.86 9.08 -15.54
CA GLU A 268 -21.42 9.16 -15.20
C GLU A 268 -20.72 7.80 -14.99
N GLN A 269 -21.35 6.66 -15.32
CA GLN A 269 -20.71 5.34 -15.12
C GLN A 269 -20.29 4.58 -16.38
N ASP A 270 -20.62 5.04 -17.58
CA ASP A 270 -20.23 4.34 -18.82
C ASP A 270 -19.23 5.15 -19.66
N SER A 271 -17.98 5.25 -19.19
CA SER A 271 -16.85 5.53 -20.08
C SER A 271 -15.51 5.04 -19.52
N VAL A 272 -15.19 3.77 -19.74
CA VAL A 272 -13.79 3.30 -19.86
C VAL A 272 -13.72 2.30 -21.03
N PRO A 273 -13.03 2.60 -22.13
CA PRO A 273 -12.81 1.63 -23.20
C PRO A 273 -11.58 0.74 -22.92
N THR A 274 -11.72 -0.55 -23.17
CA THR A 274 -10.65 -1.55 -23.21
C THR A 274 -9.93 -1.53 -24.57
N PRO A 275 -8.62 -1.88 -24.65
CA PRO A 275 -7.90 -1.93 -25.91
C PRO A 275 -7.95 -3.34 -26.53
N SER A 276 -8.19 -3.44 -27.83
CA SER A 276 -7.74 -4.60 -28.62
C SER A 276 -7.43 -4.23 -30.08
N SER A 277 -6.37 -4.87 -30.55
CA SER A 277 -5.63 -4.77 -31.82
C SER A 277 -6.46 -5.00 -33.10
N ALA A 278 -6.15 -4.26 -34.16
CA ALA A 278 -5.69 -4.80 -35.46
C ALA A 278 -5.53 -3.68 -36.52
N VAL A 279 -4.45 -3.80 -37.29
CA VAL A 279 -4.01 -2.94 -38.43
C VAL A 279 -4.86 -3.25 -39.69
N PRO A 280 -5.00 -2.32 -40.65
CA PRO A 280 -4.33 -2.57 -41.93
C PRO A 280 -3.73 -1.32 -42.64
N VAL A 281 -2.83 -1.65 -43.56
CA VAL A 281 -1.88 -0.88 -44.38
C VAL A 281 -2.55 -0.02 -45.47
N PRO A 282 -1.96 1.11 -45.91
CA PRO A 282 -2.31 1.72 -47.19
C PRO A 282 -1.24 1.53 -48.28
N SER A 283 -1.73 1.64 -49.52
CA SER A 283 -1.11 1.43 -50.84
C SER A 283 0.11 2.29 -51.16
#